data_AF-A0A849E4I0-F1
#
_entry.id   AF-A0A849E4I0-F1
#
_cell.length_a   1.000
_cell.length_b   1.000
_cell.length_c   1.000
_cell.angle_alpha   90.00
_cell.angle_beta   90.00
_cell.angle_gamma   90.00
#
_symmetry.space_group_name_H-M   'P 1'
#
loop_
_entity.id
_entity.type
_entity.pdbx_description
1 polymer ?
#
loop_
_entity_poly.entity_id
_entity_poly.type
_entity_poly.pdbx_seq_one_letter_code
_entity_poly.pdbx_strand_id
1 'polypeptide(L)' 'MYVCLCNKVTDTQIIRAHKQGATSINCLKERLKVSDTCGSCIEHAQEILDTCEELQQTLNESQDKYSLATNVA' A
#
# COMPACT_ATOMS: atom_id res chain seq x y z
N MET A 1 2.87 -13.09 -2.88
CA MET A 1 3.70 -13.27 -4.09
C MET A 1 5.00 -12.46 -4.00
N TYR A 2 6.08 -12.89 -4.66
CA TYR A 2 7.26 -12.04 -4.84
C TYR A 2 7.01 -10.99 -5.91
N VAL A 3 7.21 -9.73 -5.55
CA VAL A 3 7.06 -8.57 -6.42
C VAL A 3 8.43 -8.14 -6.96
N CYS A 4 9.45 -8.10 -6.10
CA CYS A 4 10.83 -7.82 -6.52
C CYS A 4 11.71 -9.04 -6.30
N LEU A 5 12.27 -9.59 -7.37
CA LEU A 5 13.17 -10.74 -7.29
C LEU A 5 14.58 -10.33 -6.84
N CYS A 6 15.08 -9.16 -7.26
CA CYS A 6 16.42 -8.69 -6.88
C CYS A 6 16.57 -8.56 -5.35
N ASN A 7 15.57 -7.98 -4.70
CA ASN A 7 15.59 -7.68 -3.26
C ASN A 7 14.61 -8.53 -2.46
N LYS A 8 14.04 -9.59 -3.06
CA LYS A 8 13.13 -10.55 -2.43
C LYS A 8 11.96 -9.89 -1.68
N VAL A 9 11.37 -8.87 -2.30
CA VAL A 9 10.23 -8.13 -1.72
C VAL A 9 8.93 -8.83 -2.10
N THR A 10 8.07 -9.08 -1.12
CA THR A 10 6.73 -9.65 -1.31
C THR A 10 5.64 -8.58 -1.29
N ASP A 11 4.50 -8.90 -1.89
CA ASP A 11 3.25 -8.14 -1.76
C ASP A 11 2.89 -7.83 -0.30
N THR A 12 2.98 -8.82 0.59
CA THR A 12 2.68 -8.66 2.02
C THR A 12 3.62 -7.66 2.71
N GLN A 13 4.88 -7.56 2.27
CA GLN A 13 5.81 -6.56 2.77
C GLN A 13 5.46 -5.15 2.28
N ILE A 14 5.03 -5.02 1.02
CA ILE A 14 4.53 -3.74 0.47
C ILE A 14 3.28 -3.28 1.21
N ILE A 15 2.29 -4.16 1.36
CA ILE A 15 1.04 -3.88 2.10
C ILE A 15 1.35 -3.46 3.54
N ARG A 16 2.30 -4.14 4.21
CA ARG A 16 2.72 -3.77 5.56
C ARG A 16 3.39 -2.40 5.60
N ALA A 17 4.27 -2.10 4.64
CA ALA A 17 4.91 -0.80 4.56
C ALA A 17 3.89 0.32 4.32
N HIS A 18 2.87 0.07 3.50
CA HIS A 18 1.76 1.00 3.27
C HIS A 18 0.98 1.28 4.56
N LYS A 19 0.62 0.23 5.33
CA LYS A 19 0.01 0.39 6.67
C LYS A 19 0.89 1.17 7.65
N GLN A 20 2.18 1.28 7.39
CA GLN A 20 3.15 2.08 8.16
C GLN A 20 3.44 3.44 7.49
N GLY A 21 2.59 3.89 6.57
CA GLY A 21 2.65 5.21 5.92
C GLY A 21 3.53 5.29 4.67
N ALA A 22 3.97 4.18 4.07
CA ALA A 22 4.67 4.22 2.79
C ALA A 22 3.66 4.32 1.63
N THR A 23 3.48 5.52 1.08
CA THR A 23 2.46 5.81 0.04
C THR A 23 3.05 6.10 -1.35
N SER A 24 4.31 5.75 -1.59
CA SER A 24 4.95 5.96 -2.89
C SER A 24 6.04 4.91 -3.17
N ILE A 25 6.38 4.71 -4.45
CA ILE A 25 7.49 3.84 -4.87
C ILE A 25 8.81 4.30 -4.26
N ASN A 26 9.04 5.60 -4.11
CA ASN A 26 10.24 6.11 -3.46
C ASN A 26 10.29 5.69 -1.98
N CYS A 27 9.18 5.81 -1.24
CA CYS A 27 9.10 5.32 0.13
C CYS A 27 9.34 3.80 0.22
N LEU A 28 8.77 3.02 -0.70
CA LEU A 28 9.02 1.58 -0.75
C LEU A 28 10.48 1.25 -1.11
N LYS A 29 11.10 2.01 -2.02
CA LYS A 29 12.51 1.83 -2.39
C LYS A 29 13.41 2.07 -1.19
N GLU A 30 13.18 3.15 -0.44
CA GLU A 30 13.93 3.45 0.78
C GLU A 30 13.79 2.35 1.84
N ARG A 31 12.56 1.87 2.08
CA ARG A 31 12.25 0.93 3.16
C ARG A 31 12.52 -0.54 2.82
N LEU A 32 12.24 -0.96 1.59
CA LEU A 32 12.22 -2.36 1.17
C LEU A 32 13.21 -2.66 0.05
N LYS A 33 13.89 -1.65 -0.51
CA LYS A 33 14.74 -1.79 -1.72
C LYS A 33 13.98 -2.30 -2.94
N VAL A 34 12.66 -2.14 -2.99
CA VAL A 34 11.90 -2.39 -4.23
C VAL A 34 12.38 -1.44 -5.32
N SER A 35 12.50 -1.92 -6.57
CA SER A 35 13.00 -1.12 -7.70
C SER A 35 14.42 -0.55 -7.55
N ASP A 36 15.23 -1.04 -6.61
CA ASP A 36 16.59 -0.51 -6.38
C ASP A 36 17.65 -1.06 -7.37
N THR A 37 17.36 -2.19 -8.02
CA THR A 37 18.32 -2.88 -8.92
C THR A 37 17.93 -2.82 -10.39
N CYS A 38 17.02 -3.67 -10.87
CA CYS A 38 16.65 -3.74 -12.30
C CYS A 38 15.43 -2.89 -12.67
N GLY A 39 14.63 -2.46 -11.68
CA GLY A 39 13.41 -1.66 -11.90
C GLY A 39 12.21 -2.40 -12.49
N SER A 40 12.32 -3.68 -12.89
CA SER A 40 11.23 -4.39 -13.58
C SER A 40 9.97 -4.62 -12.73
N CYS A 41 10.03 -4.36 -11.42
CA CYS A 41 8.92 -4.52 -10.50
C CYS A 41 8.16 -3.22 -10.19
N ILE A 42 8.52 -2.09 -10.81
CA ILE A 42 7.93 -0.76 -10.48
C ILE A 42 6.42 -0.76 -10.67
N GLU A 43 5.96 -1.14 -11.88
CA GLU A 43 4.54 -1.10 -12.25
C GLU A 43 3.72 -1.97 -11.29
N HIS A 44 4.15 -3.22 -11.08
CA HIS A 44 3.47 -4.14 -10.16
C HIS A 44 3.46 -3.65 -8.69
N ALA A 45 4.56 -3.03 -8.24
CA ALA A 45 4.60 -2.46 -6.89
C ALA A 45 3.66 -1.24 -6.76
N GLN A 46 3.49 -0.46 -7.83
CA GLN A 46 2.57 0.68 -7.87
C GLN A 46 1.11 0.21 -7.85
N GLU A 47 0.76 -0.81 -8.63
CA GLU A 47 -0.59 -1.41 -8.62
C GLU A 47 -1.01 -1.86 -7.22
N ILE A 48 -0.08 -2.43 -6.44
CA ILE A 48 -0.35 -2.83 -5.05
C ILE A 48 -0.58 -1.60 -4.16
N LEU A 49 0.17 -0.51 -4.33
CA LEU A 49 -0.04 0.73 -3.58
C LEU A 49 -1.43 1.31 -3.88
N ASP A 50 -1.77 1.44 -5.16
CA ASP A 50 -3.05 1.99 -5.61
C ASP A 50 -4.22 1.17 -5.06
N THR A 51 -4.12 -0.17 -5.15
CA THR A 51 -5.12 -1.07 -4.55
C THR A 51 -5.25 -0.87 -3.04
N CYS A 52 -4.13 -0.66 -2.33
CA CYS A 52 -4.17 -0.41 -0.89
C CYS A 52 -4.83 0.93 -0.55
N GLU A 53 -4.60 1.96 -1.37
CA GLU A 53 -5.19 3.29 -1.19
C GLU A 53 -6.71 3.27 -1.46
N GLU A 54 -7.15 2.65 -2.55
CA GLU A 54 -8.58 2.49 -2.88
C GLU A 54 -9.34 1.73 -1.78
N LEU A 55 -8.76 0.65 -1.25
CA LEU A 55 -9.35 -0.11 -0.14
C LEU A 55 -9.40 0.71 1.15
N GLN A 56 -8.38 1.52 1.44
CA GLN A 56 -8.40 2.41 2.61
C GLN A 56 -9.46 3.50 2.48
N GLN A 57 -9.62 4.10 1.30
CA GLN A 57 -10.66 5.10 1.04
C GLN A 57 -12.06 4.51 1.25
N THR A 58 -12.32 3.34 0.67
CA THR A 58 -13.61 2.64 0.81
C THR A 58 -13.94 2.32 2.28
N LEU A 59 -12.93 1.95 3.07
CA LEU A 59 -13.09 1.68 4.51
C LEU A 59 -13.40 2.97 5.30
N ASN A 60 -12.70 4.07 5.01
CA ASN A 60 -12.93 5.35 5.68
C ASN A 60 -14.33 5.89 5.39
N GLU A 61 -14.78 5.84 4.13
CA GLU A 61 -16.14 6.25 3.73
C GLU A 61 -17.23 5.44 4.45
N SER A 62 -17.00 4.14 4.62
CA SER A 62 -17.92 3.25 5.34
C SER A 62 -17.97 3.55 6.85
N GLN A 63 -16.85 3.97 7.43
CA GLN A 63 -16.75 4.38 8.84
C GLN A 63 -17.47 5.71 9.08
N ASP A 64 -17.33 6.68 8.17
CA ASP A 64 -17.98 7.99 8.28
C ASP A 64 -19.51 7.87 8.24
N LYS A 65 -20.03 6.98 7.39
CA LYS A 65 -21.47 6.72 7.29
C LYS A 65 -22.07 6.13 8.57
N TYR A 66 -21.33 5.31 9.32
CA TYR A 66 -21.80 4.72 10.59
C TYR A 66 -21.61 5.68 11.79
N SER A 67 -20.63 6.59 11.70
CA SER A 67 -20.36 7.61 12.73
C SER A 67 -21.47 8.70 12.76
N LEU A 68 -22.00 9.14 11.61
CA LEU A 68 -23.15 10.06 11.57
C LEU A 68 -24.45 9.45 12.13
N ALA A 69 -24.62 8.13 12.05
CA ALA A 69 -25.82 7.45 12.53
C ALA A 69 -25.89 7.30 14.06
N THR A 70 -24.78 7.54 14.78
CA THR A 70 -24.66 7.24 16.22
C THR A 70 -24.68 8.49 17.12
N ASN A 71 -24.66 9.71 16.57
CA ASN A 71 -24.65 10.97 17.35
C ASN A 71 -26.02 11.66 17.50
N VAL A 72 -27.12 10.90 17.52
CA VAL A 72 -28.42 11.40 18.02
C VAL A 72 -28.92 10.44 19.10
N ALA A 73 -28.45 10.68 20.33
CA ALA A 73 -29.07 10.25 21.56
C ALA A 73 -29.04 11.42 22.56
#